data_AF-A0A7Y2CLK6-F1
#
_entry.id   AF-A0A7Y2CLK6-F1
#
_cell.length_a   1.000
_cell.length_b   1.000
_cell.length_c   1.000
_cell.angle_alpha   90.00
_cell.angle_beta   90.00
_cell.angle_gamma   90.00
#
_symmetry.space_group_name_H-M   'P 1'
#
loop_
_entity.id
_entity.type
_entity.pdbx_description
1 polymer ?
#
loop_
_entity_poly.entity_id
_entity_poly.type
_entity_poly.pdbx_seq_one_letter_code
_entity_poly.pdbx_strand_id
1 'polypeptide(L)'
;VHLGAPRPNPFHAATRFQVSSPAGVPLRVSVYDLSGRRIRDLEPSGGDGTAATVTWDGRDTDGRRVASGMYFVRARAGEWTAGRRVVVTH
;
A
#
# COMPACT_ATOMS: atom_id res chain seq x y z
N VAL A 1 7.70 11.07 4.74
CA VAL A 1 6.53 10.20 4.51
C VAL A 1 6.57 9.04 5.49
N HIS A 2 5.45 8.67 6.08
CA HIS A 2 5.35 7.51 6.97
C HIS A 2 4.36 6.50 6.39
N LEU A 3 4.70 5.22 6.49
CA LEU A 3 3.83 4.10 6.14
C LEU A 3 3.80 3.13 7.32
N GLY A 4 2.65 3.03 7.98
CA GLY A 4 2.41 2.16 9.12
C GLY A 4 2.49 0.68 8.74
N ALA A 5 2.59 -0.19 9.74
CA ALA A 5 2.56 -1.63 9.51
C ALA A 5 1.20 -2.05 8.91
N PRO A 6 1.18 -3.01 7.96
CA PRO A 6 -0.06 -3.62 7.48
C PRO A 6 -0.80 -4.28 8.63
N ARG A 7 -2.13 -4.10 8.68
CA ARG A 7 -3.01 -4.81 9.62
C ARG A 7 -4.27 -5.28 8.90
N PRO A 8 -4.56 -6.60 8.89
CA PRO A 8 -3.70 -7.70 9.34
C PRO A 8 -2.51 -7.97 8.39
N ASN A 9 -1.50 -8.71 8.88
CA ASN A 9 -0.43 -9.29 8.07
C ASN A 9 0.11 -10.56 8.76
N PRO A 10 0.01 -11.75 8.15
CA PRO A 10 -0.57 -12.03 6.83
C PRO A 10 -2.06 -11.68 6.71
N PHE A 11 -2.58 -11.50 5.50
CA PHE A 11 -4.00 -11.23 5.26
C PHE A 11 -4.61 -12.11 4.17
N HIS A 12 -5.92 -12.38 4.28
CA HIS A 12 -6.68 -13.21 3.33
C HIS A 12 -7.70 -12.44 2.47
N ALA A 13 -8.29 -11.37 3.02
CA ALA A 13 -9.30 -10.57 2.34
C ALA A 13 -8.79 -9.16 2.03
N ALA A 14 -8.31 -8.44 3.04
CA ALA A 14 -7.71 -7.13 2.88
C ALA A 14 -6.75 -6.81 4.03
N THR A 15 -5.84 -5.88 3.78
CA THR A 15 -4.99 -5.23 4.78
C THR A 15 -5.14 -3.72 4.69
N ARG A 16 -4.93 -3.03 5.81
CA ARG A 16 -4.92 -1.56 5.88
C ARG A 16 -3.58 -1.04 6.36
N PHE A 17 -3.26 0.18 5.93
CA PHE A 17 -2.07 0.93 6.29
C PHE A 17 -2.46 2.34 6.70
N GLN A 18 -1.94 2.81 7.82
CA GLN A 18 -1.92 4.25 8.11
C GLN A 18 -0.78 4.88 7.29
N VAL A 19 -1.04 5.97 6.59
CA VAL A 19 -0.03 6.67 5.79
C VAL A 19 -0.10 8.16 6.09
N SER A 20 1.05 8.82 6.10
CA SER A 20 1.10 10.27 6.23
C SER A 20 2.20 10.91 5.39
N SER A 21 1.92 12.12 4.91
CA SER A 21 2.79 12.94 4.08
C SER A 21 2.84 14.38 4.60
N PRO A 22 3.90 15.13 4.29
CA PRO A 22 3.90 16.57 4.51
C PRO A 22 2.72 17.25 3.80
N ALA A 23 2.18 18.31 4.41
CA ALA A 23 1.07 19.06 3.83
C ALA A 23 1.43 19.61 2.44
N GLY A 24 0.48 19.55 1.50
CA GLY A 24 0.65 20.03 0.13
C GLY A 24 1.54 19.15 -0.76
N VAL A 25 2.04 18.00 -0.27
CA VAL A 25 2.85 17.07 -1.07
C VAL A 25 1.99 15.89 -1.52
N PRO A 26 1.83 15.66 -2.85
CA PRO A 26 1.06 14.54 -3.36
C PRO A 26 1.60 13.19 -2.86
N LEU A 27 0.73 12.40 -2.26
CA LEU A 27 1.02 11.05 -1.78
C LEU A 27 0.59 10.01 -2.82
N ARG A 28 1.51 9.12 -3.20
CA ARG A 28 1.20 7.91 -4.00
C ARG A 28 1.53 6.67 -3.21
N VAL A 29 0.64 5.69 -3.23
CA VAL A 29 0.87 4.37 -2.63
C VAL A 29 0.69 3.29 -3.68
N SER A 30 1.67 2.41 -3.83
CA SER A 30 1.65 1.37 -4.87
C SER A 30 2.14 0.03 -4.30
N VAL A 31 1.60 -1.05 -4.84
CA VAL A 31 1.96 -2.45 -4.53
C VAL A 31 2.88 -2.99 -5.62
N TYR A 32 3.89 -3.77 -5.23
CA TYR A 32 4.87 -4.40 -6.11
C TYR A 32 5.05 -5.87 -5.74
N ASP A 33 5.35 -6.71 -6.74
CA ASP A 33 5.85 -8.07 -6.50
C ASP A 33 7.36 -8.09 -6.24
N LEU A 34 7.93 -9.28 -6.03
CA LEU A 34 9.36 -9.46 -5.72
C LEU A 34 10.29 -9.06 -6.87
N SER A 35 9.79 -9.03 -8.10
CA SER A 35 10.57 -8.57 -9.26
C SER A 35 10.61 -7.05 -9.40
N GLY A 36 9.87 -6.33 -8.55
CA GLY A 36 9.69 -4.89 -8.64
C GLY A 36 8.64 -4.47 -9.68
N ARG A 37 7.90 -5.42 -10.27
CA ARG A 37 6.76 -5.10 -11.13
C ARG A 37 5.64 -4.54 -10.28
N ARG A 38 5.09 -3.40 -10.73
CA ARG A 38 3.96 -2.76 -10.08
C ARG A 38 2.69 -3.57 -10.31
N ILE A 39 2.03 -3.92 -9.23
CA ILE A 39 0.80 -4.72 -9.20
C ILE A 39 -0.44 -3.83 -9.21
N ARG A 40 -0.45 -2.76 -8.40
CA ARG A 40 -1.61 -1.87 -8.27
C ARG A 40 -1.23 -0.55 -7.60
N ASP A 41 -1.83 0.56 -8.03
CA ASP A 41 -1.85 1.81 -7.25
C ASP A 41 -3.05 1.80 -6.30
N LEU A 42 -2.84 2.25 -5.07
CA LEU A 42 -3.85 2.28 -4.03
C LEU A 42 -4.22 3.72 -3.71
N GLU A 43 -5.52 3.98 -3.66
CA GLU A 43 -6.04 5.30 -3.33
C GLU A 43 -6.13 5.47 -1.80
N PRO A 44 -5.56 6.53 -1.24
CA PRO A 44 -5.81 6.92 0.13
C PRO A 44 -7.26 7.31 0.33
N SER A 45 -7.87 6.84 1.43
CA SER A 45 -9.22 7.19 1.84
C SER A 45 -9.23 7.86 3.22
N GLY A 46 -10.12 8.85 3.35
CA GLY A 46 -10.20 9.73 4.51
C GLY A 46 -8.98 10.63 4.68
N GLY A 47 -9.01 11.46 5.73
CA GLY A 47 -7.88 12.30 6.11
C GLY A 47 -8.08 13.80 5.94
N ASP A 48 -7.11 14.56 6.44
CA ASP A 48 -7.01 16.03 6.38
C ASP A 48 -5.93 16.50 5.37
N GLY A 49 -5.49 15.62 4.48
CA GLY A 49 -4.42 15.86 3.52
C GLY A 49 -3.01 15.58 4.06
N THR A 50 -2.86 15.27 5.35
CA THR A 50 -1.57 14.90 5.95
C THR A 50 -1.52 13.46 6.45
N ALA A 51 -2.65 12.91 6.88
CA ALA A 51 -2.78 11.50 7.27
C ALA A 51 -3.99 10.87 6.57
N ALA A 52 -3.86 9.62 6.14
CA ALA A 52 -4.91 8.87 5.47
C ALA A 52 -4.79 7.37 5.76
N THR A 53 -5.84 6.62 5.42
CA THR A 53 -5.79 5.15 5.42
C THR A 53 -5.73 4.65 3.99
N VAL A 54 -4.91 3.64 3.73
CA VAL A 54 -4.88 2.94 2.44
C VAL A 54 -5.24 1.48 2.68
N THR A 55 -6.07 0.92 1.80
CA THR A 55 -6.49 -0.50 1.86
C THR A 55 -6.02 -1.22 0.61
N TRP A 56 -5.51 -2.44 0.78
CA TRP A 56 -5.29 -3.37 -0.32
C TRP A 56 -6.09 -4.64 -0.08
N ASP A 57 -6.83 -5.07 -1.10
CA ASP A 57 -7.73 -6.23 -1.13
C ASP A 57 -7.07 -7.48 -1.73
N GLY A 58 -5.75 -7.45 -1.96
CA GLY A 58 -5.03 -8.57 -2.59
C GLY A 58 -5.31 -8.70 -4.09
N ARG A 59 -5.78 -7.65 -4.78
CA ARG A 59 -6.01 -7.66 -6.23
C ARG A 59 -5.04 -6.76 -7.00
N ASP A 60 -4.80 -7.10 -8.26
CA ASP A 60 -4.06 -6.29 -9.23
C ASP A 60 -4.94 -5.20 -9.87
N THR A 61 -4.39 -4.43 -10.81
CA THR A 61 -5.11 -3.38 -11.54
C THR A 61 -6.31 -3.87 -12.34
N ASP A 62 -6.31 -5.13 -12.77
CA ASP A 62 -7.39 -5.73 -13.55
C ASP A 62 -8.45 -6.36 -12.64
N GLY A 63 -8.31 -6.19 -11.32
CA GLY A 63 -9.20 -6.75 -10.31
C GLY A 63 -9.00 -8.26 -10.10
N ARG A 64 -7.95 -8.89 -10.64
CA ARG A 64 -7.68 -10.30 -10.39
C ARG A 64 -6.96 -10.48 -9.06
N ARG A 65 -7.28 -11.55 -8.34
CA ARG A 65 -6.55 -11.91 -7.11
C ARG A 65 -5.11 -12.24 -7.46
N VAL A 66 -4.16 -11.68 -6.71
CA VAL A 66 -2.75 -12.05 -6.82
C VAL A 66 -2.51 -13.41 -6.16
N ALA A 67 -1.37 -14.06 -6.42
CA ALA A 67 -1.05 -15.32 -5.74
C ALA A 67 -0.78 -15.12 -4.23
N SER A 68 -0.89 -16.20 -3.44
CA SER A 68 -0.35 -16.20 -2.08
C SER A 68 1.16 -15.95 -2.14
N GLY A 69 1.67 -15.08 -1.28
CA GLY A 69 3.08 -14.71 -1.33
C GLY A 69 3.38 -13.36 -0.69
N MET A 70 4.65 -12.96 -0.82
CA MET A 70 5.15 -11.69 -0.30
C MET A 70 5.11 -10.61 -1.38
N TYR A 71 4.64 -9.43 -0.97
CA TYR A 71 4.55 -8.23 -1.79
C TYR A 71 5.14 -7.04 -1.04
N PHE A 72 5.46 -5.97 -1.76
CA PHE A 72 5.92 -4.71 -1.20
C PHE A 72 4.89 -3.61 -1.44
N VAL A 73 4.55 -2.86 -0.39
CA VAL A 73 3.79 -1.62 -0.49
C VAL A 73 4.75 -0.46 -0.29
N ARG A 74 4.70 0.51 -1.21
CA ARG A 74 5.56 1.69 -1.19
C ARG A 74 4.72 2.95 -1.20
N ALA A 75 4.99 3.84 -0.25
CA ALA A 75 4.45 5.20 -0.21
C ALA A 75 5.53 6.18 -0.68
N ARG A 76 5.17 7.11 -1.58
CA ARG A 76 6.04 8.18 -2.05
C ARG A 76 5.33 9.53 -1.95
N ALA A 77 6.03 10.52 -1.41
CA ALA A 77 5.61 11.91 -1.40
C ALA A 77 6.85 12.77 -1.71
N GLY A 78 6.88 13.47 -2.84
CA GLY A 78 8.10 14.17 -3.30
C GLY A 78 9.32 13.24 -3.36
N GLU A 79 10.38 13.62 -2.63
CA GLU A 79 11.61 12.85 -2.46
C GLU A 79 11.53 11.77 -1.37
N TRP A 80 10.52 11.83 -0.49
CA TRP A 80 10.38 10.87 0.60
C TRP A 80 9.73 9.58 0.11
N THR A 81 10.34 8.45 0.49
CA THR A 81 9.83 7.11 0.20
C THR A 81 9.81 6.26 1.47
N ALA A 82 8.75 5.47 1.68
CA ALA A 82 8.65 4.47 2.73
C ALA A 82 8.12 3.15 2.17
N GLY A 83 8.58 2.02 2.71
CA GLY A 83 8.21 0.68 2.24
C GLY A 83 7.79 -0.25 3.37
N ARG A 84 6.87 -1.17 3.05
CA ARG A 84 6.45 -2.28 3.92
C ARG A 84 6.33 -3.56 3.12
N ARG A 85 6.71 -4.67 3.74
CA ARG A 85 6.39 -6.01 3.26
C ARG A 85 5.00 -6.41 3.73
N VAL A 86 4.28 -7.14 2.91
CA VAL A 86 3.00 -7.75 3.26
C VAL A 86 2.92 -9.16 2.70
N VAL A 87 2.22 -10.05 3.41
CA VAL A 87 2.01 -11.44 3.02
C VAL A 87 0.52 -11.66 2.73
N VAL A 88 0.22 -12.18 1.55
CA VAL A 88 -1.12 -12.60 1.12
C VAL A 88 -1.27 -14.10 1.31
N THR A 89 -2.39 -14.53 1.89
CA THR A 89 -2.73 -15.94 2.10
C THR A 89 -4.17 -16.19 1.65
N HIS A 90 -4.39 -16.91 0.55
CA HIS A 90 -5.72 -17.41 0.17
C HIS A 90 -6.06 -18.73 0.83
#